data_AF-A0AAW0ISS2-F1
#
_entry.id   AF-A0AAW0ISS2-F1
#
_cell.length_a   1.000
_cell.length_b   1.000
_cell.length_c   1.000
_cell.angle_alpha   90.00
_cell.angle_beta   90.00
_cell.angle_gamma   90.00
#
_symmetry.space_group_name_H-M   'P 1'
#
loop_
_entity.id
_entity.type
_entity.pdbx_description
1 polymer ?
#
loop_
_entity_poly.entity_id
_entity_poly.type
_entity_poly.pdbx_seq_one_letter_code
_entity_poly.pdbx_strand_id
1 'polypeptide(L)'
;MSHENLSNPCQCLQGFEPFSVQDTKLNDWSGGCVRKSPLQCEDSMNTNGERDWFLKKSNVRLPVNSKANLKGSATTCELACMKNCSCAAYAYNSSSGCMIWEGALLNLQQLSDGGEAGQDIYLRLSASEHRSTSLQGTERQGNKWKVWVIVCVALPATALLSWLCICFLSKGKVKPKGKHKL
;
A
#
# COMPACT_ATOMS: atom_id res chain seq x y z
N MET A 1 31.72 9.54 -14.36
CA MET A 1 30.32 9.36 -14.79
C MET A 1 29.48 9.57 -13.54
N SER A 2 28.54 10.51 -13.58
CA SER A 2 27.84 11.07 -12.41
C SER A 2 27.18 10.01 -11.53
N HIS A 3 27.53 10.04 -10.24
CA HIS A 3 26.75 9.46 -9.16
C HIS A 3 25.45 10.25 -9.01
N GLU A 4 24.43 9.89 -9.78
CA GLU A 4 23.07 10.27 -9.48
C GLU A 4 22.63 9.43 -8.26
N ASN A 5 22.47 10.09 -7.11
CA ASN A 5 21.89 9.49 -5.92
C ASN A 5 20.45 9.04 -6.23
N LEU A 6 20.28 7.78 -6.64
CA LEU A 6 18.96 7.16 -6.72
C LEU A 6 18.50 6.88 -5.29
N SER A 7 17.88 7.87 -4.66
CA SER A 7 17.38 7.87 -3.29
C SER A 7 16.12 6.99 -3.13
N ASN A 8 16.14 5.79 -3.70
CA ASN A 8 15.29 4.65 -3.36
C ASN A 8 16.07 3.37 -3.69
N PRO A 9 16.56 2.61 -2.70
CA PRO A 9 17.25 1.35 -2.96
C PRO A 9 16.31 0.38 -3.66
N CYS A 10 16.84 -0.38 -4.62
CA CYS A 10 16.11 -1.52 -5.19
C CYS A 10 15.75 -2.50 -4.06
N GLN A 11 14.56 -3.08 -4.14
CA GLN A 11 14.10 -4.08 -3.18
C GLN A 11 13.24 -5.10 -3.89
N CYS A 12 13.29 -6.35 -3.44
CA CYS A 12 12.40 -7.38 -3.93
C CYS A 12 10.97 -7.16 -3.42
N LEU A 13 10.01 -7.42 -4.30
CA LEU A 13 8.59 -7.40 -3.94
C LEU A 13 8.28 -8.52 -2.95
N GLN A 14 7.17 -8.37 -2.22
CA GLN A 14 6.65 -9.45 -1.39
C GLN A 14 6.43 -10.72 -2.22
N GLY A 15 6.86 -11.87 -1.68
CA GLY A 15 6.86 -13.17 -2.37
C GLY A 15 8.08 -13.40 -3.26
N PHE A 16 9.03 -12.45 -3.28
CA PHE A 16 10.30 -12.55 -4.01
C PHE A 16 11.49 -12.33 -3.07
N GLU A 17 12.64 -12.86 -3.46
CA GLU A 17 13.92 -12.70 -2.77
C GLU A 17 15.04 -12.38 -3.77
N PRO A 18 16.14 -11.77 -3.31
CA PRO A 18 17.27 -11.47 -4.19
C PRO A 18 17.81 -12.72 -4.86
N PHE A 19 18.16 -12.61 -6.14
CA PHE A 19 18.85 -13.71 -6.83
C PHE A 19 20.21 -14.02 -6.16
N SER A 20 20.91 -12.98 -5.68
CA SER A 20 22.20 -13.08 -4.99
C SER A 20 22.23 -12.19 -3.76
N VAL A 21 22.35 -12.82 -2.59
CA VAL A 21 22.46 -12.09 -1.31
C VAL A 21 23.82 -11.41 -1.17
N GLN A 22 24.87 -11.97 -1.79
CA GLN A 22 26.20 -11.39 -1.81
C GLN A 22 26.23 -10.08 -2.60
N ASP A 23 25.64 -10.07 -3.80
CA ASP A 23 25.64 -8.89 -4.68
C ASP A 23 24.80 -7.76 -4.07
N THR A 24 23.63 -8.10 -3.51
CA THR A 24 22.78 -7.10 -2.85
C THR A 24 23.40 -6.47 -1.60
N LYS A 25 24.27 -7.20 -0.87
CA LYS A 25 25.07 -6.61 0.23
C LYS A 25 26.09 -5.58 -0.27
N LEU A 26 26.51 -5.69 -1.52
CA LEU A 26 27.36 -4.73 -2.23
C LEU A 26 26.54 -3.66 -2.97
N ASN A 27 25.23 -3.60 -2.74
CA ASN A 27 24.28 -2.74 -3.44
C ASN A 27 24.18 -3.01 -4.96
N ASP A 28 24.56 -4.21 -5.40
CA ASP A 28 24.34 -4.68 -6.77
C ASP A 28 23.04 -5.50 -6.86
N TRP A 29 22.09 -4.97 -7.61
CA TRP A 29 20.76 -5.55 -7.84
C TRP A 29 20.56 -6.02 -9.28
N SER A 30 21.63 -6.09 -10.08
CA SER A 30 21.58 -6.46 -11.50
C SER A 30 21.04 -7.88 -11.74
N GLY A 31 21.27 -8.80 -10.79
CA GLY A 31 20.69 -10.15 -10.80
C GLY A 31 19.18 -10.21 -10.55
N GLY A 32 18.57 -9.10 -10.10
CA GLY A 32 17.14 -9.00 -9.85
C GLY A 32 16.63 -9.88 -8.70
N CYS A 33 15.37 -10.28 -8.80
CA CYS A 33 14.66 -11.03 -7.76
C CYS A 33 14.01 -12.28 -8.34
N VAL A 34 13.98 -13.35 -7.56
CA VAL A 34 13.33 -14.62 -7.87
C VAL A 34 12.19 -14.89 -6.89
N ARG A 35 11.24 -15.74 -7.28
CA ARG A 35 10.11 -16.11 -6.42
C ARG A 35 10.59 -16.95 -5.24
N LYS A 36 10.07 -16.69 -4.04
CA LYS A 36 10.34 -17.51 -2.85
C LYS A 36 9.70 -18.89 -2.93
N SER A 37 8.50 -18.95 -3.49
CA SER A 37 7.68 -20.15 -3.57
C SER A 37 7.22 -20.37 -5.03
N PRO A 38 7.29 -21.61 -5.55
CA PRO A 38 6.84 -21.92 -6.90
C PRO A 38 5.32 -21.73 -7.03
N LEU A 39 4.89 -21.32 -8.22
CA LEU A 39 3.47 -21.19 -8.55
C LEU A 39 2.82 -22.58 -8.65
N GLN A 40 1.60 -22.70 -8.15
CA GLN A 40 0.76 -23.87 -8.31
C GLN A 40 -0.06 -23.67 -9.59
N CYS A 41 0.53 -24.05 -10.72
CA CYS A 41 -0.11 -23.92 -12.02
C CYS A 41 -0.87 -25.19 -12.46
N GLU A 42 -1.06 -26.14 -11.55
CA GLU A 42 -1.59 -27.46 -11.90
C GLU A 42 -3.03 -27.38 -12.44
N ASP A 43 -3.31 -28.21 -13.44
CA ASP A 43 -4.60 -28.31 -14.11
C ASP A 43 -5.71 -28.42 -13.06
N SER A 44 -6.80 -27.71 -13.32
CA SER A 44 -8.01 -27.56 -12.50
C SER A 44 -8.76 -28.88 -12.17
N MET A 45 -8.10 -30.03 -12.26
CA MET A 45 -8.65 -31.37 -12.10
C MET A 45 -8.28 -32.06 -10.78
N ASN A 46 -7.21 -31.64 -10.08
CA ASN A 46 -6.81 -32.24 -8.80
C ASN A 46 -7.05 -31.26 -7.64
N THR A 47 -8.19 -31.44 -6.95
CA THR A 47 -8.80 -30.51 -5.99
C THR A 47 -8.13 -30.44 -4.60
N ASN A 48 -6.83 -30.73 -4.48
CA ASN A 48 -6.17 -30.78 -3.17
C ASN A 48 -5.11 -29.69 -2.96
N GLY A 49 -4.75 -28.93 -4.00
CA GLY A 49 -3.80 -27.83 -3.93
C GLY A 49 -4.47 -26.46 -3.75
N GLU A 50 -3.87 -25.58 -2.96
CA GLU A 50 -4.32 -24.20 -2.85
C GLU A 50 -3.93 -23.42 -4.12
N ARG A 51 -4.88 -22.63 -4.64
CA ARG A 51 -4.67 -21.85 -5.86
C ARG A 51 -3.75 -20.67 -5.61
N ASP A 52 -2.92 -20.35 -6.60
CA ASP A 52 -2.23 -19.06 -6.69
C ASP A 52 -3.21 -17.88 -6.49
N TRP A 53 -2.66 -16.73 -6.12
CA TRP A 53 -3.44 -15.54 -5.86
C TRP A 53 -2.72 -14.29 -6.38
N PHE A 54 -3.42 -13.16 -6.40
CA PHE A 54 -2.90 -11.90 -6.91
C PHE A 54 -2.75 -10.87 -5.81
N LEU A 55 -1.52 -10.38 -5.63
CA LEU A 55 -1.21 -9.26 -4.75
C LEU A 55 -1.31 -7.95 -5.52
N LYS A 56 -2.26 -7.10 -5.12
CA LYS A 56 -2.39 -5.74 -5.64
C LYS A 56 -1.24 -4.85 -5.13
N LYS A 57 -0.56 -4.17 -6.05
CA LYS A 57 0.37 -3.07 -5.79
C LYS A 57 -0.11 -1.83 -6.51
N SER A 58 -0.28 -0.75 -5.76
CA SER A 58 -0.82 0.52 -6.25
C SER A 58 0.27 1.57 -6.39
N ASN A 59 -0.03 2.58 -7.21
CA ASN A 59 0.85 3.72 -7.48
C ASN A 59 2.24 3.30 -7.99
N VAL A 60 2.26 2.41 -8.99
CA VAL A 60 3.51 1.97 -9.63
C VAL A 60 3.63 2.51 -11.05
N ARG A 61 4.87 2.71 -11.50
CA ARG A 61 5.19 2.71 -12.92
C ARG A 61 5.23 1.27 -13.41
N LEU A 62 4.38 0.95 -14.38
CA LEU A 62 4.24 -0.42 -14.91
C LEU A 62 5.54 -0.90 -15.58
N PRO A 63 5.84 -2.22 -15.53
CA PRO A 63 7.01 -2.76 -16.19
C PRO A 63 6.92 -2.60 -17.72
N VAL A 64 8.05 -2.32 -18.36
CA VAL A 64 8.10 -1.91 -19.78
C VAL A 64 7.82 -3.05 -20.77
N ASN A 65 7.85 -4.30 -20.32
CA ASN A 65 7.86 -5.50 -21.16
C ASN A 65 6.53 -6.29 -21.16
N SER A 66 5.39 -5.61 -21.25
CA SER A 66 4.09 -6.28 -21.35
C SER A 66 3.96 -7.02 -22.69
N LYS A 67 3.35 -8.22 -22.67
CA LYS A 67 3.24 -9.12 -23.83
C LYS A 67 1.93 -8.98 -24.59
N ALA A 68 0.83 -8.72 -23.87
CA ALA A 68 -0.51 -8.72 -24.46
C ALA A 68 -1.29 -7.48 -24.05
N ASN A 69 -1.99 -6.89 -25.01
CA ASN A 69 -3.10 -5.96 -24.81
C ASN A 69 -4.39 -6.69 -25.20
N LEU A 70 -4.97 -7.47 -24.28
CA LEU A 70 -6.25 -8.10 -24.56
C LEU A 70 -7.36 -7.04 -24.50
N LYS A 71 -8.29 -7.07 -25.47
CA LYS A 71 -9.59 -6.40 -25.29
C LYS A 71 -10.39 -7.24 -24.31
N GLY A 72 -10.58 -6.75 -23.09
CA GLY A 72 -11.27 -7.49 -22.04
C GLY A 72 -11.43 -6.68 -20.78
N SER A 73 -12.14 -7.24 -19.81
CA SER A 73 -12.31 -6.68 -18.47
C SER A 73 -11.15 -7.05 -17.54
N ALA A 74 -11.06 -6.39 -16.38
CA ALA A 74 -10.14 -6.80 -15.30
C ALA A 74 -10.24 -8.30 -14.96
N THR A 75 -11.47 -8.84 -14.89
CA THR A 75 -11.71 -10.27 -14.63
C THR A 75 -11.16 -11.15 -15.75
N THR A 76 -11.25 -10.70 -17.00
CA THR A 76 -10.69 -11.44 -18.14
C THR A 76 -9.17 -11.47 -18.08
N CYS A 77 -8.53 -10.37 -17.68
CA CYS A 77 -7.08 -10.34 -17.45
C CYS A 77 -6.64 -11.32 -16.37
N GLU A 78 -7.34 -11.31 -15.25
CA GLU A 78 -7.03 -12.16 -14.11
C GLU A 78 -7.11 -13.64 -14.52
N LEU A 79 -8.21 -14.03 -15.20
CA LEU A 79 -8.39 -15.39 -15.69
C LEU A 79 -7.34 -15.79 -16.75
N ALA A 80 -7.02 -14.90 -17.68
CA ALA A 80 -6.01 -15.15 -18.71
C ALA A 80 -4.62 -15.33 -18.09
N CYS A 81 -4.26 -14.50 -17.11
CA CYS A 81 -3.02 -14.64 -16.36
C CYS A 81 -3.01 -15.92 -15.52
N MET A 82 -4.12 -16.25 -14.84
CA MET A 82 -4.21 -17.44 -13.98
C MET A 82 -4.04 -18.75 -14.79
N LYS A 83 -4.58 -18.80 -16.01
CA LYS A 83 -4.44 -19.96 -16.92
C LYS A 83 -3.06 -20.08 -17.57
N ASN A 84 -2.23 -19.05 -17.52
CA ASN A 84 -0.90 -19.05 -18.11
C ASN A 84 0.16 -19.19 -17.00
N CYS A 85 0.83 -20.34 -16.92
CA CYS A 85 1.85 -20.61 -15.90
C CYS A 85 3.04 -19.68 -15.95
N SER A 86 3.33 -19.11 -17.12
CA SER A 86 4.40 -18.14 -17.27
C SER A 86 3.98 -16.73 -16.84
N CYS A 87 2.69 -16.49 -16.62
CA CYS A 87 2.22 -15.18 -16.20
C CYS A 87 2.77 -14.80 -14.81
N ALA A 88 3.42 -13.64 -14.74
CA ALA A 88 3.95 -13.10 -13.50
C ALA A 88 3.05 -12.01 -12.91
N ALA A 89 2.39 -11.21 -13.75
CA ALA A 89 1.52 -10.13 -13.33
C ALA A 89 0.53 -9.73 -14.43
N TYR A 90 -0.54 -9.05 -14.02
CA TYR A 90 -1.39 -8.31 -14.94
C TYR A 90 -1.72 -6.91 -14.41
N ALA A 91 -2.19 -6.04 -15.29
CA ALA A 91 -2.73 -4.74 -14.97
C ALA A 91 -3.93 -4.48 -15.88
N TYR A 92 -4.88 -3.69 -15.41
CA TYR A 92 -6.05 -3.30 -16.19
C TYR A 92 -6.27 -1.81 -16.07
N ASN A 93 -6.46 -1.17 -17.22
CA ASN A 93 -6.90 0.22 -17.32
C ASN A 93 -8.05 0.28 -18.32
N SER A 94 -9.08 1.08 -18.05
CA SER A 94 -10.18 1.28 -18.98
C SER A 94 -9.73 1.86 -20.34
N SER A 95 -8.65 2.64 -20.37
CA SER A 95 -8.13 3.23 -21.61
C SER A 95 -7.15 2.33 -22.37
N SER A 96 -6.19 1.71 -21.68
CA SER A 96 -5.16 0.85 -22.31
C SER A 96 -5.52 -0.63 -22.33
N GLY A 97 -6.63 -1.01 -21.68
CA GLY A 97 -7.12 -2.39 -21.63
C GLY A 97 -6.29 -3.27 -20.70
N CYS A 98 -6.15 -4.52 -21.11
CA CYS A 98 -5.55 -5.58 -20.32
C CYS A 98 -4.07 -5.79 -20.63
N MET A 99 -3.18 -5.56 -19.68
CA MET A 99 -1.74 -5.80 -19.83
C MET A 99 -1.32 -7.04 -19.05
N ILE A 100 -0.62 -7.97 -19.69
CA ILE A 100 -0.11 -9.20 -19.07
C ILE A 100 1.41 -9.26 -19.24
N TRP A 101 2.11 -9.62 -18.15
CA TRP A 101 3.55 -9.88 -18.14
C TRP A 101 3.82 -11.36 -17.89
N GLU A 102 4.74 -11.91 -18.66
CA GLU A 102 5.24 -13.27 -18.50
C GLU A 102 6.70 -13.21 -18.03
N GLY A 103 7.04 -14.04 -17.03
CA GLY A 103 8.40 -14.09 -16.50
C GLY A 103 8.82 -12.83 -15.73
N ALA A 104 9.95 -12.22 -16.12
CA ALA A 104 10.54 -11.10 -15.39
C ALA A 104 9.77 -9.78 -15.57
N LEU A 105 9.66 -8.99 -14.50
CA LEU A 105 9.07 -7.65 -14.52
C LEU A 105 10.19 -6.61 -14.61
N LEU A 106 10.38 -6.01 -15.78
CA LEU A 106 11.49 -5.08 -16.02
C LEU A 106 11.10 -3.63 -15.72
N ASN A 107 11.91 -2.94 -14.91
CA ASN A 107 11.72 -1.53 -14.54
C ASN A 107 10.39 -1.22 -13.83
N LEU A 108 9.87 -2.15 -13.04
CA LEU A 108 8.76 -1.86 -12.11
C LEU A 108 9.26 -0.92 -11.00
N GLN A 109 8.54 0.18 -10.77
CA GLN A 109 8.94 1.17 -9.77
C GLN A 109 7.75 1.65 -8.93
N GLN A 110 7.90 1.67 -7.61
CA GLN A 110 6.96 2.33 -6.71
C GLN A 110 7.12 3.85 -6.82
N LEU A 111 6.04 4.57 -7.08
CA LEU A 111 6.05 6.03 -7.15
C LEU A 111 5.76 6.63 -5.78
N SER A 112 6.32 7.82 -5.53
CA SER A 112 6.05 8.63 -4.34
C SER A 112 4.74 9.39 -4.50
N ASP A 113 4.05 9.64 -3.38
CA ASP A 113 2.85 10.47 -3.37
C ASP A 113 3.19 11.91 -3.81
N GLY A 114 2.44 12.44 -4.79
CA GLY A 114 2.64 13.78 -5.35
C GLY A 114 3.50 13.85 -6.63
N GLY A 115 3.96 12.71 -7.13
CA GLY A 115 4.64 12.60 -8.43
C GLY A 115 3.68 12.31 -9.60
N GLU A 116 4.18 11.54 -10.58
CA GLU A 116 3.35 11.01 -11.68
C GLU A 116 2.21 10.14 -11.14
N ALA A 117 1.07 10.13 -11.85
CA ALA A 117 -0.03 9.24 -11.54
C ALA A 117 0.35 7.79 -11.83
N GLY A 118 0.58 7.00 -10.77
CA GLY A 118 0.87 5.58 -10.91
C GLY A 118 -0.38 4.75 -11.22
N GLN A 119 -0.12 3.50 -11.57
CA GLN A 119 -1.15 2.52 -11.91
C GLN A 119 -1.15 1.36 -10.91
N ASP A 120 -2.20 0.54 -10.97
CA ASP A 120 -2.29 -0.70 -10.22
C ASP A 120 -1.73 -1.87 -11.05
N ILE A 121 -0.93 -2.72 -10.41
CA ILE A 121 -0.47 -4.00 -10.94
C ILE A 121 -0.83 -5.12 -9.96
N TYR A 122 -1.15 -6.30 -10.48
CA TYR A 122 -1.55 -7.48 -9.75
C TYR A 122 -0.50 -8.56 -9.95
N LEU A 123 0.32 -8.80 -8.93
CA LEU A 123 1.42 -9.77 -8.96
C LEU A 123 0.88 -11.16 -8.65
N ARG A 124 1.08 -12.14 -9.53
CA ARG A 124 0.74 -13.53 -9.26
C ARG A 124 1.70 -14.08 -8.21
N LEU A 125 1.21 -14.66 -7.14
CA LEU A 125 1.98 -15.28 -6.05
C LEU A 125 1.43 -16.67 -5.74
N SER A 126 2.29 -17.53 -5.19
CA SER A 126 1.86 -18.86 -4.76
C SER A 126 0.94 -18.78 -3.55
N ALA A 127 0.08 -19.77 -3.38
CA ALA A 127 -0.86 -19.86 -2.26
C ALA A 127 -0.19 -19.78 -0.87
N SER A 128 1.01 -20.36 -0.71
CA SER A 128 1.75 -20.33 0.56
C SER A 128 2.11 -18.91 1.00
N GLU A 129 2.29 -17.99 0.05
CA GLU A 129 2.58 -16.57 0.34
C GLU A 129 1.34 -15.80 0.82
N HIS A 130 0.12 -16.30 0.58
CA HIS A 130 -1.11 -15.61 0.96
C HIS A 130 -1.22 -15.47 2.49
N ARG A 131 -0.92 -16.55 3.22
CA ARG A 131 -1.01 -16.62 4.69
C ARG A 131 -0.09 -15.61 5.39
N SER A 132 1.09 -15.37 4.83
CA SER A 132 2.08 -14.42 5.37
C SER A 132 1.61 -12.95 5.29
N THR A 133 0.68 -12.66 4.38
CA THR A 133 0.15 -11.29 4.17
C THR A 133 -0.87 -10.91 5.24
N SER A 134 -1.74 -11.86 5.64
CA SER A 134 -2.74 -11.64 6.70
C SER A 134 -2.08 -11.33 8.05
N LEU A 135 -0.88 -11.85 8.30
CA LEU A 135 -0.14 -11.61 9.54
C LEU A 135 0.58 -10.26 9.56
N GLN A 136 0.93 -9.69 8.39
CA GLN A 136 1.57 -8.37 8.28
C GLN A 136 0.57 -7.22 8.06
N GLY A 137 -0.66 -7.53 7.61
CA GLY A 137 -1.70 -6.54 7.32
C GLY A 137 -2.29 -5.81 8.52
N THR A 138 -1.99 -6.24 9.75
CA THR A 138 -2.54 -5.62 10.97
C THR A 138 -1.71 -4.46 11.53
N GLU A 139 -0.52 -4.16 10.99
CA GLU A 139 0.41 -3.18 11.61
C GLU A 139 0.61 -1.84 10.85
N ARG A 140 -0.13 -1.54 9.78
CA ARG A 140 0.04 -0.27 9.03
C ARG A 140 -1.14 0.70 9.02
N GLN A 141 -2.19 0.44 9.82
CA GLN A 141 -3.26 1.40 10.07
C GLN A 141 -3.28 1.86 11.54
N GLY A 142 -2.09 2.16 12.04
CA GLY A 142 -1.91 2.75 13.36
C GLY A 142 -2.33 4.22 13.43
N ASN A 143 -3.18 4.51 14.43
CA ASN A 143 -3.24 5.76 15.20
C ASN A 143 -3.90 7.02 14.59
N LYS A 144 -4.18 7.14 13.29
CA LYS A 144 -4.75 8.40 12.75
C LYS A 144 -6.09 8.80 13.39
N TRP A 145 -6.94 7.81 13.68
CA TRP A 145 -8.25 8.04 14.32
C TRP A 145 -8.13 8.46 15.80
N LYS A 146 -7.10 7.97 16.52
CA LYS A 146 -6.87 8.34 17.93
C LYS A 146 -6.48 9.82 18.08
N VAL A 147 -5.72 10.36 17.13
CA VAL A 147 -5.35 11.79 17.11
C VAL A 147 -6.58 12.68 16.92
N TRP A 148 -7.46 12.33 15.98
CA TRP A 148 -8.70 13.09 15.73
C TRP A 148 -9.66 13.05 16.93
N VAL A 149 -9.76 11.91 17.63
CA VAL A 149 -10.58 11.81 18.84
C VAL A 149 -10.05 12.73 19.96
N ILE A 150 -8.72 12.80 20.16
CA ILE A 150 -8.13 13.68 21.18
C ILE A 150 -8.38 15.15 20.87
N VAL A 151 -8.22 15.57 19.60
CA VAL A 151 -8.46 16.96 19.18
C VAL A 151 -9.93 17.36 19.39
N CYS A 152 -10.87 16.50 19.01
CA CYS A 152 -12.30 16.78 19.15
C CYS A 152 -12.78 16.80 20.61
N VAL A 153 -12.13 16.09 21.53
CA VAL A 153 -12.56 16.01 22.94
C VAL A 153 -11.84 17.02 23.83
N ALA A 154 -10.53 17.21 23.66
CA ALA A 154 -9.73 18.07 24.54
C ALA A 154 -10.04 19.56 24.34
N LEU A 155 -10.17 20.02 23.10
CA LEU A 155 -10.43 21.43 22.79
C LEU A 155 -11.74 21.96 23.41
N PRO A 156 -12.92 21.33 23.23
CA PRO A 156 -14.15 21.84 23.82
C PRO A 156 -14.18 21.74 25.35
N ALA A 157 -13.56 20.71 25.94
CA ALA A 157 -13.49 20.55 27.39
C ALA A 157 -12.69 21.69 28.04
N THR A 158 -11.55 22.06 27.46
CA THR A 158 -10.75 23.20 27.96
C THR A 158 -11.46 24.54 27.80
N ALA A 159 -12.18 24.74 26.70
CA ALA A 159 -12.96 25.96 26.47
C ALA A 159 -14.08 26.10 27.52
N LEU A 160 -14.82 25.03 27.79
CA LEU A 160 -15.89 25.01 28.80
C LEU A 160 -15.37 25.28 30.22
N LEU A 161 -14.26 24.66 30.61
CA LEU A 161 -13.66 24.88 31.94
C LEU A 161 -13.17 26.32 32.10
N SER A 162 -12.53 26.89 31.07
CA SER A 162 -12.08 28.28 31.10
C SER A 162 -13.25 29.26 31.25
N TRP A 163 -14.34 29.03 30.51
CA TRP A 163 -15.55 29.84 30.59
C TRP A 163 -16.19 29.76 31.98
N LEU A 164 -16.34 28.55 32.54
CA LEU A 164 -16.87 28.37 33.90
C LEU A 164 -16.02 29.11 34.93
N CYS A 165 -14.69 28.99 34.89
CA CYS A 165 -13.79 29.72 35.79
C CYS A 165 -13.98 31.24 35.68
N ILE A 166 -14.07 31.79 34.47
CA ILE A 166 -14.31 33.23 34.25
C ILE A 166 -15.65 33.65 34.87
N CYS A 167 -16.71 32.85 34.69
CA CYS A 167 -18.03 33.12 35.27
C CYS A 167 -18.05 33.06 36.80
N PHE A 168 -17.32 32.13 37.43
CA PHE A 168 -17.22 32.08 38.89
C PHE A 168 -16.46 33.28 39.45
N LEU A 169 -15.37 33.70 38.80
CA LEU A 169 -14.59 34.86 39.23
C LEU A 169 -15.35 36.18 39.04
N SER A 170 -16.17 36.29 37.99
CA SER A 170 -17.00 37.50 37.77
C SER A 170 -18.14 37.61 38.78
N LYS A 171 -18.70 36.49 39.27
CA LYS A 171 -19.69 36.49 40.36
C LYS A 171 -19.10 36.90 41.72
N GLY A 172 -17.80 36.68 41.94
CA GLY A 172 -17.11 37.12 43.16
C GLY A 172 -16.90 38.64 43.28
N LYS A 173 -17.08 39.41 42.18
CA LYS A 173 -16.89 40.87 42.17
C LYS A 173 -18.18 41.69 42.28
N VAL A 174 -19.36 41.06 42.32
CA VAL A 174 -20.62 41.78 42.54
C VAL A 174 -20.94 41.82 44.03
N LYS A 175 -20.31 42.75 44.76
CA LYS A 175 -20.83 43.24 46.05
C LYS A 175 -21.71 44.48 45.82
N PRO A 176 -22.86 44.59 46.50
CA PRO A 176 -23.85 45.65 46.26
C PRO A 176 -23.35 47.00 46.76
N LYS A 177 -23.39 48.05 45.93
CA LYS A 177 -23.27 49.43 46.42
C LYS A 177 -24.61 49.83 47.04
N GLY A 178 -24.62 49.87 48.38
CA GLY A 178 -25.74 50.35 49.18
C GLY A 178 -26.08 51.81 48.89
N LYS A 179 -27.37 52.14 48.99
CA LYS A 179 -27.93 53.49 49.01
C LYS A 179 -28.16 53.91 50.46
N HIS A 180 -27.71 55.11 50.85
CA HIS A 180 -28.24 56.06 51.86
C HIS A 180 -27.17 57.16 52.09
N LYS A 181 -27.41 58.46 52.23
CA LYS A 181 -28.54 59.32 52.64
C LYS A 181 -28.44 60.69 51.92
N LEU A 182 -29.56 61.29 51.53
CA LEU A 182 -30.23 62.32 52.34
C LEU A 182 -31.74 62.11 52.24
#